data_AF-A0A1W0X4G4-F1
#
_entry.id   AF-A0A1W0X4G4-F1
#
_cell.length_a   1.000
_cell.length_b   1.000
_cell.length_c   1.000
_cell.angle_alpha   90.00
_cell.angle_beta   90.00
_cell.angle_gamma   90.00
#
_symmetry.space_group_name_H-M   'P 1'
#
loop_
_entity.id
_entity.type
_entity.pdbx_description
1 polymer ?
#
loop_
_entity_poly.entity_id
_entity_poly.type
_entity_poly.pdbx_seq_one_letter_code
_entity_poly.pdbx_strand_id
1 'polypeptide(L)'
;MPGFSGGGGGGGGGGNPSTSASHDVSPIFSTYGVPMAATAAVLGVLTYQAYRWYHLRSQRARMLLTRAKSSPGELPLMRPIVMDAAGEEKFRNFVRASKLPRQLKSALCRDGVFIGNPSKVVALLEKMIADGSECFQVVTDFDATLTRYHREGKRCDSSYGILDSNTLLPQWYRDEADRLRKKYYPIELDPLLTIEEKTPHMKDWWLQAHEALLKTNLHRDWLGKMVQQSSVELREKTGVLFAILEHCNVPLLIFSAGIGDLIKEVLNQKCTFNKFSPGQPMIVANYLKFDEKGALKGFAKELIHTFNKHEVFSHHQTDYFIKHEGRRNVLLMGDMMGDLRMADEMKTKENVLTIGFLNSKVEVCFPQYRDSFDIVLIDDQSHDIPIAIVEAVVQSKSPSA
;
A
#
# COMPACT_ATOMS: atom_id res chain seq x y z
N MET A 1 -28.34 -70.92 14.34
CA MET A 1 -29.03 -71.99 13.59
C MET A 1 -30.33 -71.41 13.06
N PRO A 2 -30.69 -71.59 11.77
CA PRO A 2 -29.95 -72.21 10.66
C PRO A 2 -29.37 -71.12 9.71
N GLY A 3 -28.29 -71.29 8.94
CA GLY A 3 -27.53 -72.47 8.59
C GLY A 3 -27.99 -73.08 7.25
N PHE A 4 -27.40 -72.65 6.14
CA PHE A 4 -27.17 -73.37 4.85
C PHE A 4 -26.22 -72.48 4.04
N SER A 5 -24.92 -72.72 3.79
CA SER A 5 -24.07 -73.88 3.44
C SER A 5 -24.03 -74.25 1.95
N GLY A 6 -22.80 -74.39 1.43
CA GLY A 6 -22.39 -74.80 0.07
C GLY A 6 -21.64 -73.66 -0.66
N GLY A 7 -20.31 -73.59 -0.75
CA GLY A 7 -19.35 -74.60 -1.25
C GLY A 7 -19.33 -74.53 -2.78
N GLY A 8 -18.26 -74.35 -3.55
CA GLY A 8 -16.80 -74.32 -3.41
C GLY A 8 -16.24 -74.47 -4.85
N GLY A 9 -14.96 -74.17 -5.09
CA GLY A 9 -14.25 -74.65 -6.30
C GLY A 9 -13.65 -73.56 -7.17
N GLY A 10 -12.32 -73.55 -7.24
CA GLY A 10 -11.53 -72.59 -8.02
C GLY A 10 -11.43 -72.89 -9.51
N GLY A 11 -10.73 -72.02 -10.24
CA GLY A 11 -10.19 -72.35 -11.55
C GLY A 11 -10.15 -71.20 -12.57
N GLY A 12 -9.03 -70.48 -12.60
CA GLY A 12 -8.29 -70.20 -13.85
C GLY A 12 -8.81 -69.15 -14.84
N GLY A 13 -8.10 -68.01 -14.87
CA GLY A 13 -7.45 -67.53 -16.09
C GLY A 13 -8.22 -66.59 -17.03
N GLY A 14 -7.65 -65.40 -17.26
CA GLY A 14 -7.97 -64.55 -18.41
C GLY A 14 -7.68 -63.07 -18.16
N GLY A 15 -6.71 -62.50 -18.89
CA GLY A 15 -6.21 -61.11 -18.74
C GLY A 15 -7.26 -60.01 -19.02
N ASN A 16 -6.98 -58.73 -18.82
CA ASN A 16 -5.76 -57.97 -19.03
C ASN A 16 -5.85 -56.68 -18.15
N PRO A 17 -4.73 -56.02 -17.81
CA PRO A 17 -4.67 -54.97 -16.80
C PRO A 17 -4.92 -53.57 -17.38
N SER A 18 -5.71 -52.74 -16.69
CA SER A 18 -5.73 -51.29 -16.90
C SER A 18 -4.67 -50.63 -16.04
N THR A 19 -3.52 -50.37 -16.65
CA THR A 19 -2.41 -49.56 -16.15
C THR A 19 -2.82 -48.08 -16.05
N SER A 20 -2.65 -47.46 -14.89
CA SER A 20 -2.21 -46.07 -14.82
C SER A 20 -1.10 -45.98 -13.76
N ALA A 21 0.13 -46.09 -14.26
CA ALA A 21 1.35 -45.96 -13.49
C ALA A 21 1.41 -44.59 -12.80
N SER A 22 1.66 -44.61 -11.50
CA SER A 22 2.25 -43.49 -10.77
C SER A 22 3.65 -43.25 -11.33
N HIS A 23 3.80 -42.29 -12.23
CA HIS A 23 5.11 -41.75 -12.57
C HIS A 23 5.57 -40.86 -11.42
N ASP A 24 6.27 -41.48 -10.48
CA ASP A 24 7.21 -40.79 -9.59
C ASP A 24 8.33 -40.21 -10.47
N VAL A 25 8.33 -38.88 -10.63
CA VAL A 25 9.31 -38.15 -11.45
C VAL A 25 10.58 -37.78 -10.67
N SER A 26 10.78 -38.40 -9.50
CA SER A 26 12.01 -38.26 -8.72
C SER A 26 13.00 -39.37 -9.12
N PRO A 27 13.62 -39.30 -10.32
CA PRO A 27 15.07 -39.08 -10.31
C PRO A 27 15.60 -38.48 -11.64
N ILE A 28 15.57 -37.15 -11.80
CA ILE A 28 16.39 -36.48 -12.85
C ILE A 28 17.27 -35.35 -12.26
N PHE A 29 17.11 -34.97 -10.99
CA PHE A 29 17.89 -33.89 -10.39
C PHE A 29 18.94 -34.32 -9.34
N SER A 30 19.27 -35.62 -9.23
CA SER A 30 20.31 -36.07 -8.29
C SER A 30 21.70 -36.25 -8.90
N THR A 31 21.93 -35.83 -10.16
CA THR A 31 23.24 -36.04 -10.82
C THR A 31 24.10 -34.77 -10.92
N TYR A 32 23.55 -33.60 -10.58
CA TYR A 32 24.31 -32.35 -10.51
C TYR A 32 23.95 -31.66 -9.19
N GLY A 33 24.83 -31.72 -8.20
CA GLY A 33 24.61 -31.27 -6.82
C GLY A 33 24.33 -29.78 -6.67
N VAL A 34 23.13 -29.35 -7.05
CA VAL A 34 22.62 -28.00 -6.84
C VAL A 34 21.62 -28.05 -5.67
N PRO A 35 21.84 -27.31 -4.57
CA PRO A 35 20.95 -27.34 -3.41
C PRO A 35 19.54 -26.84 -3.77
N MET A 36 18.50 -27.53 -3.30
CA MET A 36 17.07 -27.23 -3.56
C MET A 36 16.66 -25.77 -3.27
N ALA A 37 17.39 -25.08 -2.39
CA ALA A 37 17.17 -23.66 -2.10
C ALA A 37 17.52 -22.75 -3.29
N ALA A 38 18.56 -23.09 -4.06
CA ALA A 38 18.98 -22.32 -5.23
C ALA A 38 17.98 -22.49 -6.39
N THR A 39 17.41 -23.69 -6.58
CA THR A 39 16.35 -23.93 -7.58
C THR A 39 15.06 -23.22 -7.24
N ALA A 40 14.68 -23.12 -5.95
CA ALA A 40 13.51 -22.35 -5.51
C ALA A 40 13.68 -20.84 -5.73
N ALA A 41 14.87 -20.29 -5.46
CA ALA A 41 15.17 -18.87 -5.70
C ALA A 41 15.17 -18.53 -7.20
N VAL A 42 15.73 -19.39 -8.05
CA VAL A 42 15.75 -19.21 -9.51
C VAL A 42 14.34 -19.34 -10.12
N LEU A 43 13.54 -20.32 -9.66
CA LEU A 43 12.13 -20.43 -10.06
C LEU A 43 11.30 -19.24 -9.57
N GLY A 44 11.56 -18.72 -8.38
CA GLY A 44 10.93 -17.51 -7.84
C GLY A 44 11.22 -16.27 -8.69
N VAL A 45 12.50 -16.04 -9.05
CA VAL A 45 12.89 -14.93 -9.93
C VAL A 45 12.30 -15.08 -11.33
N LEU A 46 12.24 -16.30 -11.88
CA LEU A 46 11.64 -16.55 -13.20
C LEU A 46 10.12 -16.33 -13.21
N THR A 47 9.41 -16.75 -12.15
CA THR A 47 7.96 -16.48 -12.01
C THR A 47 7.68 -14.98 -11.84
N TYR A 48 8.53 -14.26 -11.11
CA TYR A 48 8.44 -12.80 -10.97
C TYR A 48 8.68 -12.07 -12.30
N GLN A 49 9.75 -12.42 -13.04
CA GLN A 49 10.04 -11.80 -14.34
C GLN A 49 8.96 -12.13 -15.40
N ALA A 50 8.37 -13.32 -15.36
CA ALA A 50 7.26 -13.71 -16.23
C ALA A 50 5.96 -12.94 -15.89
N TYR A 51 5.64 -12.81 -14.60
CA TYR A 51 4.52 -12.00 -14.11
C TYR A 51 4.67 -10.52 -14.47
N ARG A 52 5.89 -9.98 -14.32
CA ARG A 52 6.29 -8.62 -14.71
C ARG A 52 6.17 -8.39 -16.23
N TRP A 53 6.57 -9.36 -17.05
CA TRP A 53 6.49 -9.29 -18.50
C TRP A 53 5.04 -9.29 -19.02
N TYR A 54 4.16 -10.09 -18.40
CA TYR A 54 2.74 -10.16 -18.77
C TYR A 54 1.97 -8.87 -18.44
N HIS A 55 2.19 -8.28 -17.25
CA HIS A 55 1.42 -7.11 -16.80
C HIS A 55 1.89 -5.75 -17.36
N LEU A 56 3.18 -5.56 -17.63
CA LEU A 56 3.68 -4.28 -18.17
C LEU A 56 3.26 -4.00 -19.62
N ARG A 57 2.78 -5.01 -20.35
CA ARG A 57 2.44 -4.90 -21.78
C ARG A 57 0.94 -4.83 -22.09
N SER A 58 0.05 -5.12 -21.14
CA SER A 58 -1.40 -5.04 -21.37
C SER A 58 -1.95 -3.62 -21.17
N GLN A 59 -1.88 -2.84 -22.26
CA GLN A 59 -2.75 -1.72 -22.64
C GLN A 59 -3.60 -1.00 -21.56
N ARG A 60 -3.24 0.26 -21.22
CA ARG A 60 -4.24 1.24 -20.74
C ARG A 60 -3.88 2.73 -20.79
N ALA A 61 -2.62 3.09 -21.04
CA ALA A 61 -2.22 4.51 -21.06
C ALA A 61 -2.80 5.31 -22.24
N ARG A 62 -3.11 4.67 -23.39
CA ARG A 62 -3.59 5.37 -24.59
C ARG A 62 -5.12 5.51 -24.70
N MET A 63 -5.90 4.70 -23.98
CA MET A 63 -7.37 4.75 -24.04
C MET A 63 -8.00 5.76 -23.07
N LEU A 64 -7.33 6.06 -21.95
CA LEU A 64 -7.87 6.94 -20.91
C LEU A 64 -7.94 8.42 -21.35
N LEU A 65 -7.00 8.87 -22.19
CA LEU A 65 -6.96 10.24 -22.71
C LEU A 65 -8.07 10.56 -23.72
N THR A 66 -8.67 9.56 -24.37
CA THR A 66 -9.65 9.78 -25.44
C THR A 66 -11.10 9.78 -24.93
N ARG A 67 -11.38 9.11 -23.80
CA ARG A 67 -12.75 8.98 -23.25
C ARG A 67 -13.15 10.10 -22.27
N ALA A 68 -12.20 10.71 -21.58
CA ALA A 68 -12.41 11.72 -20.54
C ALA A 68 -12.71 13.15 -21.08
N LYS A 69 -13.16 13.28 -22.34
CA LYS A 69 -13.51 14.57 -22.96
C LYS A 69 -15.02 14.90 -22.89
N SER A 70 -15.85 14.09 -22.22
CA SER A 70 -17.29 14.11 -22.51
C SER A 70 -18.26 13.99 -21.32
N SER A 71 -17.88 14.30 -20.07
CA SER A 71 -18.86 14.25 -18.96
C SER A 71 -18.68 15.38 -17.92
N PRO A 72 -19.75 16.14 -17.59
CA PRO A 72 -19.70 17.16 -16.54
C PRO A 72 -19.85 16.52 -15.15
N GLY A 73 -18.89 16.78 -14.25
CA GLY A 73 -18.84 16.25 -12.88
C GLY A 73 -17.48 15.68 -12.47
N GLU A 74 -16.54 15.57 -13.41
CA GLU A 74 -15.19 15.05 -13.19
C GLU A 74 -14.31 16.08 -12.43
N LEU A 75 -13.49 15.60 -11.49
CA LEU A 75 -12.31 16.34 -11.04
C LEU A 75 -11.53 16.75 -12.30
N PRO A 76 -11.13 18.02 -12.44
CA PRO A 76 -10.48 18.48 -13.66
C PRO A 76 -9.26 17.60 -13.93
N LEU A 77 -9.19 17.00 -15.12
CA LEU A 77 -7.97 16.39 -15.64
C LEU A 77 -6.87 17.44 -15.52
N MET A 78 -6.02 17.30 -14.51
CA MET A 78 -5.00 18.28 -14.24
C MET A 78 -4.02 18.27 -15.41
N ARG A 79 -3.85 19.44 -16.04
CA ARG A 79 -2.73 19.63 -16.95
C ARG A 79 -1.45 19.38 -16.14
N PRO A 80 -0.41 18.76 -16.73
CA PRO A 80 0.89 18.70 -16.10
C PRO A 80 1.26 20.12 -15.67
N ILE A 81 1.59 20.32 -14.39
CA ILE A 81 2.24 21.55 -13.97
C ILE A 81 3.55 21.59 -14.74
N VAL A 82 3.63 22.45 -15.74
CA VAL A 82 4.88 22.72 -16.44
C VAL A 82 5.66 23.66 -15.51
N MET A 83 6.50 23.08 -14.65
CA MET A 83 7.57 23.82 -13.99
C MET A 83 8.54 24.36 -15.04
N ASP A 84 9.52 25.15 -14.64
CA ASP A 84 10.57 25.57 -15.57
C ASP A 84 11.20 24.31 -16.20
N ALA A 85 11.00 24.09 -17.50
CA ALA A 85 11.47 22.87 -18.18
C ALA A 85 12.98 22.63 -17.96
N ALA A 86 13.72 23.70 -17.65
CA ALA A 86 15.12 23.66 -17.25
C ALA A 86 15.37 22.94 -15.91
N GLY A 87 14.55 23.14 -14.89
CA GLY A 87 14.68 22.50 -13.57
C GLY A 87 14.41 21.00 -13.63
N GLU A 88 13.33 20.60 -14.30
CA GLU A 88 12.99 19.18 -14.51
C GLU A 88 14.07 18.45 -15.33
N GLU A 89 14.54 19.05 -16.42
CA GLU A 89 15.54 18.42 -17.27
C GLU A 89 16.92 18.35 -16.58
N LYS A 90 17.27 19.35 -15.76
CA LYS A 90 18.46 19.32 -14.92
C LYS A 90 18.43 18.14 -13.93
N PHE A 91 17.28 17.90 -13.30
CA PHE A 91 17.08 16.71 -12.46
C PHE A 91 17.24 15.41 -13.24
N ARG A 92 16.52 15.25 -14.36
CA ARG A 92 16.55 14.02 -15.14
C ARG A 92 17.97 13.73 -15.64
N ASN A 93 18.73 14.75 -16.02
CA ASN A 93 20.14 14.61 -16.37
C ASN A 93 21.00 14.14 -15.19
N PHE A 94 20.77 14.68 -13.99
CA PHE A 94 21.48 14.23 -12.79
C PHE A 94 21.21 12.74 -12.48
N VAL A 95 19.94 12.30 -12.54
CA VAL A 95 19.59 10.88 -12.35
C VAL A 95 20.17 10.00 -13.43
N ARG A 96 20.12 10.41 -14.70
CA ARG A 96 20.73 9.64 -15.81
C ARG A 96 22.23 9.43 -15.60
N ALA A 97 22.92 10.45 -15.09
CA ALA A 97 24.36 10.42 -14.81
C ALA A 97 24.76 9.66 -13.51
N SER A 98 23.82 9.40 -12.59
CA SER A 98 24.09 8.69 -11.32
C SER A 98 24.52 7.23 -11.50
N LYS A 99 24.84 6.52 -10.41
CA LYS A 99 25.14 5.07 -10.44
C LYS A 99 23.90 4.21 -10.21
N LEU A 100 22.71 4.81 -10.14
CA LEU A 100 21.46 4.07 -9.91
C LEU A 100 21.18 3.02 -11.00
N PRO A 101 20.51 1.90 -10.66
CA PRO A 101 20.11 0.90 -11.64
C PRO A 101 19.27 1.50 -12.78
N ARG A 102 19.43 0.96 -14.00
CA ARG A 102 18.77 1.48 -15.21
C ARG A 102 17.25 1.56 -15.06
N GLN A 103 16.63 0.56 -14.44
CA GLN A 103 15.18 0.50 -14.23
C GLN A 103 14.72 1.61 -13.28
N LEU A 104 15.44 1.83 -12.18
CA LEU A 104 15.15 2.90 -11.23
C LEU A 104 15.32 4.28 -11.88
N LYS A 105 16.40 4.50 -12.65
CA LYS A 105 16.58 5.72 -13.44
C LYS A 105 15.40 5.98 -14.38
N SER A 106 14.96 4.94 -15.10
CA SER A 106 13.83 5.04 -16.02
C SER A 106 12.53 5.39 -15.31
N ALA A 107 12.30 4.86 -14.11
CA ALA A 107 11.12 5.15 -13.31
C ALA A 107 11.14 6.61 -12.80
N LEU A 108 12.28 7.04 -12.23
CA LEU A 108 12.44 8.39 -11.68
C LEU A 108 12.44 9.49 -12.74
N CYS A 109 12.78 9.18 -13.99
CA CYS A 109 12.73 10.13 -15.10
C CYS A 109 11.38 10.13 -15.86
N ARG A 110 10.33 9.50 -15.32
CA ARG A 110 8.96 9.55 -15.88
C ARG A 110 8.30 10.91 -15.63
N ASP A 111 7.37 11.29 -16.48
CA ASP A 111 6.53 12.47 -16.24
C ASP A 111 5.64 12.28 -15.00
N GLY A 112 5.36 13.38 -14.29
CA GLY A 112 4.61 13.34 -13.03
C GLY A 112 5.46 13.01 -11.80
N VAL A 113 6.76 12.72 -11.97
CA VAL A 113 7.72 12.52 -10.88
C VAL A 113 8.56 13.78 -10.70
N PHE A 114 8.50 14.36 -9.50
CA PHE A 114 9.22 15.58 -9.16
C PHE A 114 10.15 15.33 -7.98
N ILE A 115 11.37 15.86 -8.06
CA ILE A 115 12.38 15.68 -7.03
C ILE A 115 12.94 17.04 -6.65
N GLY A 116 12.68 17.48 -5.42
CA GLY A 116 13.09 18.81 -4.95
C GLY A 116 14.61 18.96 -4.87
N ASN A 117 15.31 17.93 -4.38
CA ASN A 117 16.78 17.92 -4.28
C ASN A 117 17.39 16.66 -4.93
N PRO A 118 17.75 16.73 -6.23
CA PRO A 118 18.30 15.60 -6.98
C PRO A 118 19.51 14.93 -6.33
N SER A 119 20.46 15.74 -5.85
CA SER A 119 21.71 15.25 -5.26
C SER A 119 21.45 14.49 -3.97
N LYS A 120 20.57 15.02 -3.10
CA LYS A 120 20.16 14.35 -1.86
C LYS A 120 19.48 13.02 -2.16
N VAL A 121 18.52 13.00 -3.09
CA VAL A 121 17.75 11.78 -3.39
C VAL A 121 18.60 10.69 -4.02
N VAL A 122 19.46 11.03 -4.97
CA VAL A 122 20.40 10.04 -5.54
C VAL A 122 21.33 9.50 -4.46
N ALA A 123 21.89 10.34 -3.60
CA ALA A 123 22.77 9.89 -2.51
C ALA A 123 22.05 8.97 -1.53
N LEU A 124 20.80 9.29 -1.15
CA LEU A 124 19.96 8.43 -0.32
C LEU A 124 19.71 7.08 -1.00
N LEU A 125 19.29 7.08 -2.26
CA LEU A 125 19.01 5.85 -3.00
C LEU A 125 20.26 4.98 -3.16
N GLU A 126 21.41 5.56 -3.54
CA GLU A 126 22.67 4.83 -3.65
C GLU A 126 23.09 4.22 -2.31
N LYS A 127 22.91 4.96 -1.20
CA LYS A 127 23.18 4.48 0.15
C LYS A 127 22.25 3.33 0.55
N MET A 128 20.94 3.48 0.32
CA MET A 128 19.94 2.43 0.62
C MET A 128 20.21 1.17 -0.19
N ILE A 129 20.57 1.30 -1.47
CA ILE A 129 20.95 0.18 -2.34
C ILE A 129 22.21 -0.51 -1.83
N ALA A 130 23.24 0.26 -1.44
CA ALA A 130 24.49 -0.28 -0.93
C ALA A 130 24.31 -1.04 0.40
N ASP A 131 23.44 -0.56 1.29
CA ASP A 131 23.16 -1.23 2.57
C ASP A 131 22.28 -2.49 2.38
N GLY A 132 21.39 -2.47 1.39
CA GLY A 132 20.53 -3.58 1.00
C GLY A 132 19.32 -3.79 1.92
N SER A 133 18.53 -4.81 1.59
CA SER A 133 17.22 -5.12 2.22
C SER A 133 17.27 -5.29 3.74
N GLU A 134 18.35 -5.89 4.28
CA GLU A 134 18.50 -6.15 5.72
C GLU A 134 18.52 -4.89 6.59
N CYS A 135 18.86 -3.75 6.00
CA CYS A 135 18.87 -2.45 6.66
C CYS A 135 17.64 -1.60 6.30
N PHE A 136 16.68 -2.13 5.55
CA PHE A 136 15.60 -1.37 4.92
C PHE A 136 14.21 -1.74 5.45
N GLN A 137 13.32 -0.74 5.62
CA GLN A 137 11.91 -0.92 5.97
C GLN A 137 11.01 0.11 5.27
N VAL A 138 9.71 -0.19 5.22
CA VAL A 138 8.70 0.69 4.62
C VAL A 138 7.70 1.14 5.68
N VAL A 139 7.46 2.45 5.73
CA VAL A 139 6.41 3.07 6.56
C VAL A 139 5.47 3.83 5.62
N THR A 140 4.17 3.55 5.68
CA THR A 140 3.22 4.11 4.73
C THR A 140 1.90 4.51 5.39
N ASP A 141 1.31 5.60 4.92
CA ASP A 141 -0.13 5.83 5.12
C ASP A 141 -0.96 4.84 4.27
N PHE A 142 -2.27 4.81 4.47
CA PHE A 142 -3.21 3.97 3.75
C PHE A 142 -4.15 4.74 2.81
N ASP A 143 -4.85 5.74 3.30
CA ASP A 143 -5.95 6.40 2.58
C ASP A 143 -5.35 7.39 1.57
N ALA A 144 -5.68 7.27 0.28
CA ALA A 144 -5.04 8.04 -0.78
C ALA A 144 -3.50 7.93 -0.86
N THR A 145 -2.89 6.96 -0.16
CA THR A 145 -1.47 6.53 -0.27
C THR A 145 -1.33 5.07 -0.73
N LEU A 146 -1.93 4.10 -0.05
CA LEU A 146 -2.03 2.74 -0.58
C LEU A 146 -3.27 2.56 -1.48
N THR A 147 -4.34 3.27 -1.13
CA THR A 147 -5.58 3.36 -1.90
C THR A 147 -5.52 4.47 -2.95
N ARG A 148 -6.25 4.29 -4.05
CA ARG A 148 -6.41 5.33 -5.08
C ARG A 148 -7.10 6.54 -4.47
N TYR A 149 -6.70 7.72 -4.92
CA TYR A 149 -7.46 8.92 -4.63
C TYR A 149 -8.73 8.99 -5.49
N HIS A 150 -8.63 8.57 -6.75
CA HIS A 150 -9.74 8.56 -7.68
C HIS A 150 -9.60 7.44 -8.73
N ARG A 151 -10.72 7.10 -9.36
CA ARG A 151 -10.78 6.27 -10.57
C ARG A 151 -11.49 7.05 -11.66
N GLU A 152 -10.76 7.35 -12.74
CA GLU A 152 -11.32 8.05 -13.92
C GLU A 152 -12.02 9.37 -13.50
N GLY A 153 -11.31 10.24 -12.78
CA GLY A 153 -11.84 11.52 -12.25
C GLY A 153 -12.85 11.43 -11.10
N LYS A 154 -13.40 10.25 -10.78
CA LYS A 154 -14.32 10.06 -9.66
C LYS A 154 -13.57 9.70 -8.38
N ARG A 155 -13.78 10.48 -7.31
CA ARG A 155 -13.17 10.24 -6.00
C ARG A 155 -13.49 8.83 -5.48
N CYS A 156 -12.45 8.12 -5.04
CA CYS A 156 -12.58 6.84 -4.34
C CYS A 156 -12.77 7.08 -2.83
N ASP A 157 -13.48 6.15 -2.19
CA ASP A 157 -13.68 6.17 -0.74
C ASP A 157 -12.37 5.96 0.01
N SER A 158 -12.15 6.76 1.06
CA SER A 158 -11.21 6.44 2.14
C SER A 158 -11.83 5.43 3.10
N SER A 159 -11.07 4.96 4.09
CA SER A 159 -11.59 4.08 5.15
C SER A 159 -12.81 4.65 5.87
N TYR A 160 -12.85 5.95 6.17
CA TYR A 160 -14.08 6.62 6.64
C TYR A 160 -15.11 6.79 5.53
N GLY A 161 -14.70 7.10 4.30
CA GLY A 161 -15.61 7.19 3.14
C GLY A 161 -16.44 5.93 2.90
N ILE A 162 -15.89 4.75 3.23
CA ILE A 162 -16.59 3.46 3.19
C ILE A 162 -17.81 3.47 4.13
N LEU A 163 -17.75 4.16 5.27
CA LEU A 163 -18.89 4.35 6.18
C LEU A 163 -19.78 5.50 5.73
N ASP A 164 -19.18 6.66 5.45
CA ASP A 164 -19.87 7.93 5.19
C ASP A 164 -20.80 7.89 3.98
N SER A 165 -20.48 7.05 2.99
CA SER A 165 -21.31 6.84 1.80
C SER A 165 -22.26 5.64 1.92
N ASN A 166 -22.16 4.83 2.97
CA ASN A 166 -22.83 3.54 3.02
C ASN A 166 -24.31 3.63 3.39
N THR A 167 -25.16 2.96 2.60
CA THR A 167 -26.60 2.93 2.80
C THR A 167 -27.08 2.05 3.95
N LEU A 168 -26.20 1.19 4.53
CA LEU A 168 -26.49 0.43 5.74
C LEU A 168 -26.53 1.32 6.99
N LEU A 169 -25.86 2.46 6.98
CA LEU A 169 -25.97 3.44 8.06
C LEU A 169 -27.22 4.31 7.86
N PRO A 170 -27.74 4.98 8.91
CA PRO A 170 -28.88 5.88 8.77
C PRO A 170 -28.56 7.09 7.87
N GLN A 171 -29.57 7.65 7.19
CA GLN A 171 -29.40 8.86 6.36
C GLN A 171 -28.84 10.04 7.18
N TRP A 172 -29.32 10.23 8.41
CA TRP A 172 -28.84 11.32 9.28
C TRP A 172 -27.33 11.25 9.54
N TYR A 173 -26.75 10.04 9.59
CA TYR A 173 -25.31 9.87 9.79
C TYR A 173 -24.54 10.34 8.55
N ARG A 174 -25.01 9.94 7.36
CA ARG A 174 -24.38 10.36 6.10
C ARG A 174 -24.46 11.87 5.90
N ASP A 175 -25.59 12.48 6.25
CA ASP A 175 -25.77 13.93 6.20
C ASP A 175 -24.82 14.64 7.18
N GLU A 176 -24.65 14.09 8.39
CA GLU A 176 -23.72 14.62 9.38
C GLU A 176 -22.25 14.45 8.94
N ALA A 177 -21.88 13.30 8.39
CA ALA A 177 -20.54 13.07 7.86
C ALA A 177 -20.21 14.04 6.71
N ASP A 178 -21.16 14.28 5.79
CA ASP A 178 -21.01 15.27 4.72
C ASP A 178 -20.90 16.70 5.26
N ARG A 179 -21.71 17.06 6.26
CA ARG A 179 -21.64 18.37 6.94
C ARG A 179 -20.25 18.59 7.56
N LEU A 180 -19.75 17.60 8.31
CA LEU A 180 -18.42 17.64 8.92
C LEU A 180 -17.33 17.77 7.86
N ARG A 181 -17.37 16.92 6.83
CA ARG A 181 -16.40 16.95 5.72
C ARG A 181 -16.37 18.32 5.03
N LYS A 182 -17.54 18.89 4.70
CA LYS A 182 -17.63 20.22 4.07
C LYS A 182 -17.01 21.33 4.93
N LYS A 183 -17.08 21.20 6.26
CA LYS A 183 -16.49 22.16 7.20
C LYS A 183 -14.97 21.99 7.33
N TYR A 184 -14.49 20.77 7.60
CA TYR A 184 -13.12 20.55 8.05
C TYR A 184 -12.14 20.18 6.92
N TYR A 185 -12.59 19.51 5.86
CA TYR A 185 -11.70 19.11 4.76
C TYR A 185 -11.02 20.29 4.04
N PRO A 186 -11.69 21.44 3.82
CA PRO A 186 -11.03 22.62 3.28
C PRO A 186 -9.88 23.14 4.17
N ILE A 187 -10.06 23.09 5.50
CA ILE A 187 -9.08 23.52 6.51
C ILE A 187 -7.87 22.58 6.51
N GLU A 188 -8.11 21.26 6.46
CA GLU A 188 -7.07 20.23 6.40
C GLU A 188 -6.10 20.48 5.23
N LEU A 189 -6.67 20.79 4.06
CA LEU A 189 -5.95 21.01 2.81
C LEU A 189 -5.48 22.47 2.58
N ASP A 190 -5.72 23.39 3.52
CA ASP A 190 -5.38 24.81 3.31
C ASP A 190 -3.87 25.02 3.45
N PRO A 191 -3.11 25.33 2.38
CA PRO A 191 -1.65 25.51 2.51
C PRO A 191 -1.26 26.79 3.28
N LEU A 192 -2.21 27.70 3.52
CA LEU A 192 -1.96 28.96 4.22
C LEU A 192 -1.99 28.80 5.74
N LEU A 193 -2.61 27.71 6.23
CA LEU A 193 -2.64 27.38 7.65
C LEU A 193 -1.47 26.48 8.02
N THR A 194 -0.85 26.77 9.15
CA THR A 194 0.18 25.94 9.77
C THR A 194 -0.39 24.61 10.29
N ILE A 195 0.47 23.64 10.57
CA ILE A 195 0.05 22.36 11.15
C ILE A 195 -0.56 22.58 12.54
N GLU A 196 0.02 23.51 13.30
CA GLU A 196 -0.40 23.90 14.64
C GLU A 196 -1.81 24.51 14.63
N GLU A 197 -2.11 25.39 13.66
CA GLU A 197 -3.44 25.97 13.49
C GLU A 197 -4.48 24.93 13.06
N LYS A 198 -4.11 23.97 12.21
CA LYS A 198 -5.03 22.92 11.73
C LYS A 198 -5.30 21.83 12.77
N THR A 199 -4.36 21.57 13.68
CA THR A 199 -4.41 20.44 14.61
C THR A 199 -5.67 20.43 15.49
N PRO A 200 -6.06 21.53 16.15
CA PRO A 200 -7.31 21.58 16.92
C PRO A 200 -8.55 21.27 16.07
N HIS A 201 -8.59 21.71 14.81
CA HIS A 201 -9.69 21.44 13.90
C HIS A 201 -9.78 19.96 13.50
N MET A 202 -8.65 19.30 13.26
CA MET A 202 -8.64 17.86 12.95
C MET A 202 -9.06 17.02 14.15
N LYS A 203 -8.63 17.40 15.35
CA LYS A 203 -9.07 16.76 16.59
C LYS A 203 -10.59 16.90 16.77
N ASP A 204 -11.12 18.11 16.61
CA ASP A 204 -12.55 18.38 16.71
C ASP A 204 -13.37 17.62 15.66
N TRP A 205 -12.89 17.57 14.41
CA TRP A 205 -13.53 16.80 13.33
C TRP A 205 -13.64 15.31 13.68
N TRP A 206 -12.53 14.67 14.05
CA TRP A 206 -12.54 13.24 14.36
C TRP A 206 -13.32 12.90 15.61
N LEU A 207 -13.30 13.75 16.64
CA LEU A 207 -14.16 13.55 17.82
C LEU A 207 -15.66 13.60 17.45
N GLN A 208 -16.08 14.57 16.64
CA GLN A 208 -17.47 14.65 16.16
C GLN A 208 -17.83 13.48 15.25
N ALA A 209 -16.93 13.07 14.35
CA ALA A 209 -17.16 11.93 13.46
C ALA A 209 -17.30 10.61 14.26
N HIS A 210 -16.45 10.40 15.28
CA HIS A 210 -16.54 9.26 16.18
C HIS A 210 -17.84 9.27 16.99
N GLU A 211 -18.23 10.43 17.54
CA GLU A 211 -19.47 10.59 18.29
C GLU A 211 -20.70 10.30 17.41
N ALA A 212 -20.70 10.80 16.17
CA ALA A 212 -21.76 10.51 15.20
C ALA A 212 -21.83 9.01 14.89
N LEU A 213 -20.70 8.36 14.63
CA LEU A 213 -20.68 6.93 14.35
C LEU A 213 -21.18 6.08 15.54
N LEU A 214 -20.84 6.47 16.77
CA LEU A 214 -21.29 5.79 17.99
C LEU A 214 -22.80 5.85 18.23
N LYS A 215 -23.47 6.87 17.68
CA LYS A 215 -24.94 7.01 17.73
C LYS A 215 -25.65 6.14 16.68
N THR A 216 -24.91 5.52 15.77
CA THR A 216 -25.47 4.56 14.80
C THR A 216 -25.64 3.17 15.44
N ASN A 217 -26.20 2.24 14.67
CA ASN A 217 -26.25 0.82 15.00
C ASN A 217 -25.20 0.00 14.23
N LEU A 218 -24.04 0.59 13.90
CA LEU A 218 -22.97 -0.11 13.19
C LEU A 218 -22.67 -1.45 13.87
N HIS A 219 -22.77 -2.51 13.08
CA HIS A 219 -22.50 -3.88 13.51
C HIS A 219 -21.25 -4.43 12.82
N ARG A 220 -20.43 -5.19 13.55
CA ARG A 220 -19.17 -5.79 13.06
C ARG A 220 -19.35 -6.54 11.74
N ASP A 221 -20.42 -7.33 11.63
CA ASP A 221 -20.70 -8.15 10.44
C ASP A 221 -20.98 -7.33 9.17
N TRP A 222 -21.24 -6.03 9.29
CA TRP A 222 -21.48 -5.17 8.13
C TRP A 222 -20.20 -4.74 7.44
N LEU A 223 -19.05 -4.74 8.13
CA LEU A 223 -17.79 -4.19 7.60
C LEU A 223 -17.42 -4.81 6.25
N GLY A 224 -17.50 -6.15 6.14
CA GLY A 224 -17.24 -6.86 4.89
C GLY A 224 -18.14 -6.40 3.74
N LYS A 225 -19.45 -6.30 4.00
CA LYS A 225 -20.43 -5.83 3.02
C LYS A 225 -20.22 -4.35 2.66
N MET A 226 -19.85 -3.52 3.63
CA MET A 226 -19.57 -2.10 3.41
C MET A 226 -18.39 -1.91 2.45
N VAL A 227 -17.30 -2.66 2.63
CA VAL A 227 -16.15 -2.65 1.72
C VAL A 227 -16.53 -3.13 0.32
N GLN A 228 -17.37 -4.17 0.21
CA GLN A 228 -17.84 -4.68 -1.10
C GLN A 228 -18.65 -3.63 -1.86
N GLN A 229 -19.48 -2.84 -1.16
CA GLN A 229 -20.35 -1.83 -1.73
C GLN A 229 -19.68 -0.48 -1.98
N SER A 230 -18.51 -0.25 -1.38
CA SER A 230 -17.75 0.99 -1.52
C SER A 230 -16.99 1.08 -2.85
N SER A 231 -16.55 2.31 -3.17
CA SER A 231 -15.67 2.63 -4.30
C SER A 231 -14.18 2.55 -3.98
N VAL A 232 -13.82 2.05 -2.78
CA VAL A 232 -12.42 1.91 -2.36
C VAL A 232 -11.66 0.97 -3.29
N GLU A 233 -10.49 1.42 -3.73
CA GLU A 233 -9.60 0.66 -4.59
C GLU A 233 -8.15 0.88 -4.17
N LEU A 234 -7.33 -0.17 -4.26
CA LEU A 234 -5.89 -0.02 -4.09
C LEU A 234 -5.27 0.61 -5.35
N ARG A 235 -4.20 1.40 -5.16
CA ARG A 235 -3.37 1.86 -6.27
C ARG A 235 -2.88 0.67 -7.10
N GLU A 236 -2.61 0.91 -8.37
CA GLU A 236 -2.12 -0.14 -9.23
C GLU A 236 -0.83 -0.76 -8.67
N LYS A 237 -0.75 -2.09 -8.70
CA LYS A 237 0.41 -2.89 -8.25
C LYS A 237 0.70 -2.85 -6.75
N THR A 238 -0.21 -2.39 -5.89
CA THR A 238 -0.05 -2.52 -4.42
C THR A 238 0.25 -3.96 -3.98
N GLY A 239 -0.46 -4.95 -4.53
CA GLY A 239 -0.18 -6.35 -4.21
C GLY A 239 1.20 -6.84 -4.68
N VAL A 240 1.76 -6.24 -5.74
CA VAL A 240 3.12 -6.55 -6.19
C VAL A 240 4.15 -5.99 -5.22
N LEU A 241 3.96 -4.75 -4.79
CA LEU A 241 4.79 -4.13 -3.75
C LEU A 241 4.81 -5.02 -2.50
N PHE A 242 3.63 -5.42 -2.01
CA PHE A 242 3.53 -6.28 -0.82
C PHE A 242 4.19 -7.65 -1.01
N ALA A 243 4.02 -8.28 -2.17
CA ALA A 243 4.67 -9.56 -2.45
C ALA A 243 6.20 -9.46 -2.40
N ILE A 244 6.77 -8.37 -2.93
CA ILE A 244 8.22 -8.13 -2.88
C ILE A 244 8.68 -7.92 -1.42
N LEU A 245 7.98 -7.08 -0.66
CA LEU A 245 8.33 -6.80 0.73
C LEU A 245 8.29 -8.07 1.59
N GLU A 246 7.23 -8.87 1.46
CA GLU A 246 7.11 -10.15 2.17
C GLU A 246 8.21 -11.13 1.75
N HIS A 247 8.44 -11.32 0.44
CA HIS A 247 9.45 -12.26 -0.06
C HIS A 247 10.87 -11.90 0.36
N CYS A 248 11.18 -10.60 0.42
CA CYS A 248 12.49 -10.09 0.80
C CYS A 248 12.63 -9.78 2.30
N ASN A 249 11.64 -10.18 3.13
CA ASN A 249 11.62 -9.93 4.57
C ASN A 249 11.88 -8.45 4.92
N VAL A 250 11.25 -7.55 4.16
CA VAL A 250 11.28 -6.11 4.42
C VAL A 250 10.06 -5.75 5.27
N PRO A 251 10.24 -5.25 6.50
CA PRO A 251 9.13 -4.88 7.38
C PRO A 251 8.25 -3.78 6.77
N LEU A 252 6.94 -3.92 6.95
CA LEU A 252 5.94 -2.96 6.51
C LEU A 252 5.08 -2.49 7.69
N LEU A 253 5.14 -1.18 7.95
CA LEU A 253 4.23 -0.48 8.86
C LEU A 253 3.23 0.34 8.03
N ILE A 254 1.94 0.03 8.18
CA ILE A 254 0.84 0.88 7.74
C ILE A 254 0.41 1.73 8.94
N PHE A 255 0.65 3.04 8.88
CA PHE A 255 0.30 3.98 9.92
C PHE A 255 -0.73 4.98 9.38
N SER A 256 -1.99 4.76 9.76
CA SER A 256 -3.13 5.50 9.20
C SER A 256 -3.93 6.25 10.27
N ALA A 257 -4.42 7.44 9.92
CA ALA A 257 -5.48 8.11 10.68
C ALA A 257 -6.89 7.55 10.36
N GLY A 258 -6.98 6.57 9.47
CA GLY A 258 -8.20 5.88 9.09
C GLY A 258 -8.70 4.84 10.10
N ILE A 259 -9.65 4.00 9.67
CA ILE A 259 -10.27 2.96 10.50
C ILE A 259 -9.57 1.61 10.28
N GLY A 260 -8.88 1.11 11.31
CA GLY A 260 -8.05 -0.09 11.24
C GLY A 260 -8.79 -1.36 10.82
N ASP A 261 -10.02 -1.56 11.30
CA ASP A 261 -10.85 -2.71 10.92
C ASP A 261 -11.21 -2.71 9.43
N LEU A 262 -11.54 -1.54 8.89
CA LEU A 262 -11.84 -1.38 7.46
C LEU A 262 -10.58 -1.47 6.60
N ILE A 263 -9.43 -0.97 7.08
CA ILE A 263 -8.15 -1.15 6.40
C ILE A 263 -7.85 -2.65 6.24
N LYS A 264 -7.98 -3.44 7.31
CA LYS A 264 -7.80 -4.90 7.27
C LYS A 264 -8.76 -5.55 6.27
N GLU A 265 -10.02 -5.16 6.29
CA GLU A 265 -11.03 -5.72 5.39
C GLU A 265 -10.78 -5.35 3.91
N VAL A 266 -10.36 -4.11 3.63
CA VAL A 266 -9.95 -3.67 2.28
C VAL A 266 -8.74 -4.46 1.81
N LEU A 267 -7.71 -4.62 2.64
CA LEU A 267 -6.55 -5.43 2.30
C LEU A 267 -6.92 -6.88 2.01
N ASN A 268 -7.82 -7.46 2.80
CA ASN A 268 -8.30 -8.82 2.62
C ASN A 268 -9.07 -9.01 1.29
N GLN A 269 -9.99 -8.10 0.97
CA GLN A 269 -10.88 -8.22 -0.19
C GLN A 269 -10.31 -7.68 -1.50
N LYS A 270 -9.50 -6.61 -1.44
CA LYS A 270 -9.12 -5.82 -2.64
C LYS A 270 -7.65 -6.00 -3.01
N CYS A 271 -6.81 -6.54 -2.13
CA CYS A 271 -5.41 -6.77 -2.45
C CYS A 271 -5.22 -8.11 -3.16
N THR A 272 -4.51 -8.11 -4.29
CA THR A 272 -4.14 -9.34 -5.01
C THR A 272 -3.11 -10.18 -4.24
N PHE A 273 -2.43 -9.59 -3.26
CA PHE A 273 -1.52 -10.27 -2.35
C PHE A 273 -1.91 -9.96 -0.90
N ASN A 274 -2.40 -10.98 -0.18
CA ASN A 274 -2.84 -10.89 1.21
C ASN A 274 -2.26 -12.01 2.08
N LYS A 275 -1.23 -12.71 1.59
CA LYS A 275 -0.56 -13.83 2.28
C LYS A 275 0.68 -13.34 3.02
N PHE A 276 0.48 -12.56 4.06
CA PHE A 276 1.57 -12.07 4.90
C PHE A 276 1.94 -13.06 6.00
N SER A 277 3.20 -13.02 6.42
CA SER A 277 3.65 -13.70 7.64
C SER A 277 2.90 -13.15 8.86
N PRO A 278 2.71 -13.97 9.92
CA PRO A 278 2.04 -13.53 11.14
C PRO A 278 2.64 -12.22 11.70
N GLY A 279 1.77 -11.24 11.92
CA GLY A 279 2.16 -9.91 12.41
C GLY A 279 2.62 -8.92 11.34
N GLN A 280 2.52 -9.26 10.05
CA GLN A 280 2.75 -8.35 8.92
C GLN A 280 1.46 -8.18 8.07
N PRO A 281 1.24 -7.01 7.44
CA PRO A 281 1.84 -5.73 7.84
C PRO A 281 1.44 -5.36 9.27
N MET A 282 2.29 -4.62 9.96
CA MET A 282 1.88 -3.96 11.20
C MET A 282 0.92 -2.82 10.83
N ILE A 283 -0.27 -2.76 11.44
CA ILE A 283 -1.26 -1.72 11.17
C ILE A 283 -1.57 -0.95 12.45
N VAL A 284 -1.11 0.30 12.49
CA VAL A 284 -1.42 1.28 13.55
C VAL A 284 -2.47 2.26 13.00
N ALA A 285 -3.67 2.21 13.57
CA ALA A 285 -4.84 2.95 13.09
C ALA A 285 -5.91 3.10 14.19
N ASN A 286 -7.00 3.84 13.91
CA ASN A 286 -8.15 3.92 14.80
C ASN A 286 -8.98 2.63 14.71
N TYR A 287 -8.90 1.75 15.71
CA TYR A 287 -9.69 0.52 15.75
C TYR A 287 -11.05 0.73 16.40
N LEU A 288 -12.07 0.08 15.86
CA LEU A 288 -13.42 0.03 16.40
C LEU A 288 -13.48 -0.95 17.59
N LYS A 289 -14.23 -0.61 18.62
CA LYS A 289 -14.54 -1.50 19.75
C LYS A 289 -16.00 -1.92 19.65
N PHE A 290 -16.22 -3.21 19.43
CA PHE A 290 -17.55 -3.81 19.45
C PHE A 290 -17.78 -4.56 20.76
N ASP A 291 -19.02 -4.63 21.21
CA ASP A 291 -19.42 -5.53 22.29
C ASP A 291 -19.49 -7.00 21.81
N GLU A 292 -19.83 -7.91 22.74
CA GLU A 292 -20.01 -9.34 22.48
C GLU A 292 -21.11 -9.62 21.44
N LYS A 293 -22.08 -8.73 21.32
CA LYS A 293 -23.18 -8.82 20.35
C LYS A 293 -22.83 -8.19 19.02
N GLY A 294 -21.60 -7.70 18.83
CA GLY A 294 -21.13 -7.10 17.58
C GLY A 294 -21.54 -5.65 17.36
N ALA A 295 -22.17 -4.98 18.33
CA ALA A 295 -22.56 -3.57 18.21
C ALA A 295 -21.39 -2.63 18.58
N LEU A 296 -21.20 -1.55 17.83
CA LEU A 296 -20.16 -0.56 18.12
C LEU A 296 -20.38 0.10 19.49
N LYS A 297 -19.33 0.16 20.32
CA LYS A 297 -19.33 0.80 21.65
C LYS A 297 -18.24 1.84 21.86
N GLY A 298 -17.25 1.92 20.98
CA GLY A 298 -16.18 2.89 21.13
C GLY A 298 -15.08 2.72 20.10
N PHE A 299 -13.98 3.39 20.36
CA PHE A 299 -12.74 3.29 19.61
C PHE A 299 -11.59 2.89 20.55
N ALA A 300 -10.58 2.24 19.99
CA ALA A 300 -9.27 2.15 20.62
C ALA A 300 -8.70 3.55 20.85
N LYS A 301 -8.02 3.72 21.99
CA LYS A 301 -7.29 4.95 22.29
C LYS A 301 -5.81 4.70 21.97
N GLU A 302 -5.03 5.72 21.64
CA GLU A 302 -5.43 7.12 21.44
C GLU A 302 -5.99 7.38 20.02
N LEU A 303 -6.72 8.48 19.86
CA LEU A 303 -7.21 8.95 18.56
C LEU A 303 -6.02 9.33 17.68
N ILE A 304 -5.99 8.78 16.47
CA ILE A 304 -5.05 9.16 15.42
C ILE A 304 -5.76 10.09 14.44
N HIS A 305 -5.23 11.28 14.25
CA HIS A 305 -5.64 12.24 13.22
C HIS A 305 -4.45 12.62 12.33
N THR A 306 -4.72 13.34 11.24
CA THR A 306 -3.73 13.64 10.19
C THR A 306 -2.42 14.21 10.74
N PHE A 307 -2.49 15.07 11.77
CA PHE A 307 -1.32 15.78 12.31
C PHE A 307 -0.70 15.25 13.62
N ASN A 308 -1.16 14.14 14.22
CA ASN A 308 -0.60 13.64 15.50
C ASN A 308 0.07 12.25 15.41
N LYS A 309 0.30 11.71 14.20
CA LYS A 309 0.91 10.37 14.03
C LYS A 309 2.22 10.19 14.80
N HIS A 310 3.04 11.25 14.90
CA HIS A 310 4.29 11.20 15.66
C HIS A 310 4.10 11.10 17.18
N GLU A 311 3.03 11.65 17.73
CA GLU A 311 2.79 11.69 19.18
C GLU A 311 2.20 10.37 19.67
N VAL A 312 1.31 9.76 18.88
CA VAL A 312 0.47 8.66 19.34
C VAL A 312 1.09 7.29 19.15
N PHE A 313 2.14 7.14 18.32
CA PHE A 313 2.73 5.84 18.03
C PHE A 313 3.16 5.09 19.29
N SER A 314 3.83 5.78 20.22
CA SER A 314 4.29 5.20 21.48
C SER A 314 3.14 4.73 22.38
N HIS A 315 1.95 5.32 22.23
CA HIS A 315 0.75 4.98 23.01
C HIS A 315 0.06 3.72 22.52
N HIS A 316 0.36 3.26 21.30
CA HIS A 316 -0.21 2.03 20.74
C HIS A 316 0.50 0.74 21.20
N GLN A 317 1.43 0.84 22.16
CA GLN A 317 2.08 -0.29 22.85
C GLN A 317 2.67 -1.35 21.89
N THR A 318 3.15 -0.91 20.74
CA THR A 318 3.81 -1.76 19.76
C THR A 318 5.33 -1.71 19.95
N ASP A 319 5.98 -2.86 19.80
CA ASP A 319 7.43 -3.01 19.82
C ASP A 319 8.04 -2.88 18.42
N TYR A 320 7.26 -2.50 17.39
CA TYR A 320 7.67 -2.54 15.98
C TYR A 320 9.04 -1.88 15.71
N PHE A 321 9.26 -0.63 16.16
CA PHE A 321 10.55 0.05 15.92
C PHE A 321 11.70 -0.54 16.73
N ILE A 322 11.43 -1.17 17.88
CA ILE A 322 12.44 -1.88 18.67
C ILE A 322 12.82 -3.18 17.93
N LYS A 323 11.82 -3.96 17.50
CA LYS A 323 12.00 -5.20 16.74
C LYS A 323 12.73 -4.99 15.41
N HIS A 324 12.61 -3.79 14.84
CA HIS A 324 13.20 -3.44 13.55
C HIS A 324 14.30 -2.37 13.66
N GLU A 325 14.97 -2.24 14.82
CA GLU A 325 15.97 -1.20 15.07
C GLU A 325 17.14 -1.21 14.08
N GLY A 326 17.53 -2.39 13.57
CA GLY A 326 18.58 -2.55 12.56
C GLY A 326 18.20 -2.09 11.15
N ARG A 327 16.90 -1.83 10.90
CA ARG A 327 16.35 -1.44 9.59
C ARG A 327 16.44 0.08 9.41
N ARG A 328 17.65 0.63 9.50
CA ARG A 328 17.94 2.09 9.61
C ARG A 328 17.59 2.93 8.36
N ASN A 329 17.30 2.30 7.24
CA ASN A 329 16.87 2.94 6.00
C ASN A 329 15.36 2.84 5.83
N VAL A 330 14.68 3.97 5.72
CA VAL A 330 13.21 4.05 5.70
C VAL A 330 12.75 4.63 4.37
N LEU A 331 11.91 3.89 3.65
CA LEU A 331 11.04 4.46 2.64
C LEU A 331 9.71 4.86 3.29
N LEU A 332 9.47 6.16 3.38
CA LEU A 332 8.26 6.73 3.95
C LEU A 332 7.33 7.19 2.81
N MET A 333 6.08 6.74 2.81
CA MET A 333 5.09 7.09 1.79
C MET A 333 3.85 7.71 2.44
N GLY A 334 3.39 8.84 1.92
CA GLY A 334 2.19 9.53 2.39
C GLY A 334 1.60 10.45 1.34
N ASP A 335 0.39 10.95 1.59
CA ASP A 335 -0.29 11.92 0.73
C ASP A 335 -0.56 13.23 1.45
N MET A 336 -0.25 13.34 2.75
CA MET A 336 -0.47 14.52 3.57
C MET A 336 0.81 14.99 4.24
N MET A 337 0.92 16.29 4.56
CA MET A 337 2.08 16.85 5.27
C MET A 337 2.34 16.19 6.62
N GLY A 338 1.27 15.76 7.31
CA GLY A 338 1.39 15.06 8.59
C GLY A 338 2.08 13.70 8.51
N ASP A 339 2.12 13.09 7.32
CA ASP A 339 2.71 11.77 7.11
C ASP A 339 4.24 11.79 7.20
N LEU A 340 4.88 12.93 6.93
CA LEU A 340 6.34 13.10 7.05
C LEU A 340 6.87 12.76 8.45
N ARG A 341 5.98 12.76 9.45
CA ARG A 341 6.29 12.53 10.86
C ARG A 341 6.08 11.07 11.30
N MET A 342 5.66 10.16 10.40
CA MET A 342 5.33 8.76 10.75
C MET A 342 6.53 7.93 11.25
N ALA A 343 7.76 8.35 10.94
CA ALA A 343 8.98 7.67 11.36
C ALA A 343 9.69 8.37 12.53
N ASP A 344 9.10 9.39 13.16
CA ASP A 344 9.76 10.20 14.18
C ASP A 344 10.23 9.39 15.39
N GLU A 345 9.37 8.48 15.88
CA GLU A 345 9.66 7.60 17.03
C GLU A 345 10.77 6.58 16.75
N MET A 346 11.12 6.34 15.48
CA MET A 346 12.24 5.48 15.13
C MET A 346 13.57 6.19 15.40
N LYS A 347 14.15 5.99 16.58
CA LYS A 347 15.40 6.65 17.01
C LYS A 347 16.65 6.19 16.23
N THR A 348 16.61 4.99 15.65
CA THR A 348 17.76 4.39 14.93
C THR A 348 17.78 4.71 13.44
N LYS A 349 16.79 5.45 12.91
CA LYS A 349 16.76 5.80 11.49
C LYS A 349 17.95 6.68 11.12
N GLU A 350 18.58 6.38 9.99
CA GLU A 350 19.71 7.15 9.45
C GLU A 350 19.34 7.82 8.14
N ASN A 351 18.67 7.07 7.26
CA ASN A 351 18.29 7.55 5.94
C ASN A 351 16.77 7.42 5.80
N VAL A 352 16.08 8.53 5.57
CA VAL A 352 14.65 8.54 5.29
C VAL A 352 14.46 9.13 3.90
N LEU A 353 13.89 8.33 3.00
CA LEU A 353 13.45 8.78 1.68
C LEU A 353 11.94 8.92 1.70
N THR A 354 11.44 10.11 1.39
CA THR A 354 10.02 10.43 1.47
C THR A 354 9.36 10.52 0.10
N ILE A 355 8.21 9.87 -0.07
CA ILE A 355 7.36 9.96 -1.27
C ILE A 355 6.03 10.60 -0.88
N GLY A 356 5.71 11.73 -1.50
CA GLY A 356 4.45 12.44 -1.37
C GLY A 356 3.54 12.22 -2.57
N PHE A 357 2.37 11.61 -2.37
CA PHE A 357 1.34 11.49 -3.40
C PHE A 357 0.48 12.76 -3.43
N LEU A 358 0.77 13.67 -4.36
CA LEU A 358 0.02 14.91 -4.51
C LEU A 358 -1.20 14.68 -5.43
N ASN A 359 -2.32 14.36 -4.80
CA ASN A 359 -3.53 13.91 -5.51
C ASN A 359 -4.54 15.00 -5.90
N SER A 360 -4.45 16.20 -5.30
CA SER A 360 -5.42 17.27 -5.55
C SER A 360 -4.86 18.65 -5.23
N LYS A 361 -5.57 19.71 -5.67
CA LYS A 361 -5.15 21.12 -5.50
C LYS A 361 -3.69 21.35 -5.88
N VAL A 362 -3.22 20.65 -6.92
CA VAL A 362 -1.79 20.51 -7.21
C VAL A 362 -1.14 21.88 -7.40
N GLU A 363 -1.77 22.80 -8.13
CA GLU A 363 -1.24 24.17 -8.36
C GLU A 363 -0.91 24.92 -7.07
N VAL A 364 -1.71 24.70 -6.03
CA VAL A 364 -1.65 25.44 -4.77
C VAL A 364 -0.79 24.70 -3.74
N CYS A 365 -0.84 23.38 -3.70
CA CYS A 365 -0.10 22.57 -2.74
C CYS A 365 1.32 22.21 -3.21
N PHE A 366 1.59 22.19 -4.53
CA PHE A 366 2.86 21.70 -5.07
C PHE A 366 4.11 22.37 -4.47
N PRO A 367 4.19 23.70 -4.27
CA PRO A 367 5.37 24.31 -3.67
C PRO A 367 5.72 23.71 -2.30
N GLN A 368 4.71 23.53 -1.44
CA GLN A 368 4.89 22.91 -0.12
C GLN A 368 5.34 21.46 -0.22
N TYR A 369 4.74 20.68 -1.14
CA TYR A 369 5.12 19.27 -1.33
C TYR A 369 6.54 19.13 -1.86
N ARG A 370 6.92 19.93 -2.85
CA ARG A 370 8.26 19.95 -3.44
C ARG A 370 9.33 20.23 -2.38
N ASP A 371 9.04 21.14 -1.45
CA ASP A 371 10.00 21.58 -0.45
C ASP A 371 10.05 20.63 0.77
N SER A 372 9.01 19.81 0.98
CA SER A 372 8.88 18.93 2.16
C SER A 372 9.15 17.45 1.87
N PHE A 373 8.76 16.95 0.70
CA PHE A 373 9.01 15.57 0.26
C PHE A 373 10.22 15.49 -0.67
N ASP A 374 10.95 14.38 -0.59
CA ASP A 374 12.08 14.11 -1.48
C ASP A 374 11.60 13.83 -2.91
N ILE A 375 10.52 13.04 -3.04
CA ILE A 375 9.89 12.69 -4.30
C ILE A 375 8.40 13.03 -4.21
N VAL A 376 7.88 13.81 -5.15
CA VAL A 376 6.46 14.12 -5.28
C VAL A 376 5.91 13.46 -6.53
N LEU A 377 4.83 12.70 -6.36
CA LEU A 377 4.10 12.04 -7.43
C LEU A 377 2.80 12.78 -7.68
N ILE A 378 2.69 13.48 -8.80
CA ILE A 378 1.49 14.25 -9.16
C ILE A 378 0.47 13.30 -9.79
N ASP A 379 -0.67 13.16 -9.13
CA ASP A 379 -1.81 12.35 -9.58
C ASP A 379 -1.45 10.92 -10.05
N ASP A 380 -0.43 10.32 -9.42
CA ASP A 380 -0.02 8.95 -9.71
C ASP A 380 -0.92 7.96 -8.95
N GLN A 381 -1.71 7.18 -9.69
CA GLN A 381 -2.61 6.16 -9.15
C GLN A 381 -1.98 4.75 -9.15
N SER A 382 -0.64 4.65 -9.17
CA SER A 382 0.16 3.42 -9.17
C SER A 382 1.24 3.41 -8.08
N HIS A 383 1.80 2.22 -7.79
CA HIS A 383 2.99 2.05 -6.96
C HIS A 383 4.27 1.78 -7.78
N ASP A 384 4.33 2.21 -9.03
CA ASP A 384 5.50 1.96 -9.90
C ASP A 384 6.81 2.51 -9.32
N ILE A 385 6.80 3.75 -8.81
CA ILE A 385 8.00 4.39 -8.25
C ILE A 385 8.45 3.70 -6.95
N PRO A 386 7.57 3.47 -5.95
CA PRO A 386 7.91 2.66 -4.78
C PRO A 386 8.46 1.28 -5.14
N ILE A 387 7.82 0.57 -6.07
CA ILE A 387 8.29 -0.76 -6.52
C ILE A 387 9.69 -0.67 -7.11
N ALA A 388 9.97 0.30 -7.99
CA ALA A 388 11.29 0.44 -8.60
C ALA A 388 12.39 0.72 -7.56
N ILE A 389 12.07 1.48 -6.50
CA ILE A 389 12.99 1.75 -5.38
C ILE A 389 13.23 0.48 -4.58
N VAL A 390 12.16 -0.21 -4.16
CA VAL A 390 12.25 -1.45 -3.39
C VAL A 390 13.02 -2.51 -4.18
N GLU A 391 12.71 -2.72 -5.46
CA GLU A 391 13.43 -3.64 -6.35
C GLU A 391 14.93 -3.33 -6.38
N ALA A 392 15.31 -2.07 -6.51
CA ALA A 392 16.72 -1.67 -6.56
C ALA A 392 17.45 -1.98 -5.25
N VAL A 393 16.80 -1.78 -4.11
CA VAL A 393 17.38 -2.06 -2.77
C VAL A 393 17.50 -3.55 -2.51
N VAL A 394 16.51 -4.37 -2.89
CA VAL A 394 16.54 -5.81 -2.63
C VAL A 394 17.41 -6.59 -3.62
N GLN A 395 17.62 -6.10 -4.84
CA GLN A 395 18.43 -6.77 -5.86
C GLN A 395 19.94 -6.63 -5.64
N SER A 396 20.41 -5.68 -4.83
CA SER A 396 21.85 -5.43 -4.63
C SER A 396 22.63 -6.58 -3.97
N LYS A 397 21.92 -7.59 -3.42
CA LYS A 397 22.50 -8.79 -2.80
C LYS A 397 22.18 -10.10 -3.54
N SER A 398 21.86 -10.08 -4.83
CA SER A 398 22.03 -11.32 -5.61
C SER A 398 23.52 -11.68 -5.57
N PRO A 399 23.94 -12.81 -4.96
CA PRO A 399 25.34 -13.18 -4.98
C PRO A 399 25.75 -13.27 -6.43
N SER A 400 26.87 -12.65 -6.78
CA SER A 400 27.60 -12.98 -7.99
C SER A 400 27.83 -14.49 -7.98
N ALA A 401 27.03 -15.20 -8.77
CA ALA A 401 27.20 -16.63 -9.03
C ALA A 401 28.35 -16.85 -10.00
#